data_AF-A0A9D8AF52-F1
#
_entry.id   AF-A0A9D8AF52-F1
#
_cell.length_a   1.000
_cell.length_b   1.000
_cell.length_c   1.000
_cell.angle_alpha   90.00
_cell.angle_beta   90.00
_cell.angle_gamma   90.00
#
_symmetry.space_group_name_H-M   'P 1'
#
loop_
_entity.id
_entity.type
_entity.pdbx_description
1 polymer ?
#
loop_
_entity_poly.entity_id
_entity_poly.type
_entity_poly.pdbx_seq_one_letter_code
_entity_poly.pdbx_strand_id
1 'polypeptide(L)' 'MKDKYDKYIRKSYNVTALLYHIVFPVKYRRKALTKEVSETLKITCIEISKRFEIHYIE' A
#
# COMPACT_ATOMS: atom_id res chain seq x y z
N MET A 1 24.83 -10.37 -1.46
CA MET A 1 23.72 -10.46 -2.42
C MET A 1 22.64 -11.38 -1.84
N LYS A 2 21.79 -10.87 -0.94
CA LYS A 2 20.63 -11.59 -0.40
C LYS A 2 19.40 -10.70 -0.61
N ASP A 3 18.26 -11.37 -0.76
CA ASP A 3 16.90 -10.81 -0.80
C ASP A 3 16.43 -10.30 -2.17
N LYS A 4 16.02 -11.24 -3.04
CA LYS A 4 15.34 -10.90 -4.29
C LYS A 4 13.85 -11.27 -4.34
N TYR A 5 13.30 -12.12 -3.46
CA TYR A 5 11.89 -12.54 -3.60
C TYR A 5 11.21 -12.94 -2.27
N ASP A 6 10.87 -11.94 -1.45
CA ASP A 6 9.76 -12.05 -0.49
C ASP A 6 8.43 -11.69 -1.17
N LYS A 7 8.23 -12.14 -2.41
CA LYS A 7 7.10 -11.72 -3.28
C LYS A 7 5.79 -12.44 -2.99
N TYR A 8 5.83 -13.50 -2.19
CA TYR A 8 4.68 -14.39 -1.96
C TYR A 8 4.42 -14.51 -0.47
N ILE A 9 3.20 -14.20 -0.06
CA ILE A 9 2.72 -14.44 1.31
C ILE A 9 2.53 -15.95 1.46
N ARG A 10 3.26 -16.54 2.40
CA ARG A 10 3.18 -17.97 2.73
C ARG A 10 2.41 -18.15 4.03
N LYS A 11 1.40 -19.01 3.99
CA LYS A 11 0.66 -19.53 5.14
C LYS A 11 0.80 -21.06 5.15
N SER A 12 0.34 -21.72 6.20
CA SER A 12 0.59 -23.15 6.46
C SER A 12 0.33 -24.08 5.26
N TYR A 13 -0.67 -23.77 4.44
CA TYR A 13 -1.02 -24.57 3.25
C TYR A 13 -1.15 -23.77 1.96
N ASN A 14 -0.90 -22.45 2.01
CA ASN A 14 -1.17 -21.55 0.90
C ASN A 14 0.03 -20.65 0.61
N VAL A 15 0.32 -20.46 -0.67
CA VAL A 15 1.32 -19.51 -1.16
C VAL A 15 0.63 -18.62 -2.17
N THR A 16 0.56 -17.32 -1.89
CA THR A 16 -0.22 -16.36 -2.69
C THR A 16 0.58 -15.08 -2.93
N ALA A 17 0.48 -14.53 -4.14
CA ALA A 17 0.91 -13.17 -4.44
C ALA A 17 -0.22 -12.46 -5.16
N LEU A 18 -0.78 -11.44 -4.52
CA LEU A 18 -1.84 -10.62 -5.07
C LEU A 18 -1.30 -9.20 -5.24
N LEU A 19 -1.30 -8.73 -6.49
CA LEU A 19 -0.86 -7.40 -6.85
C LEU A 19 -2.04 -6.63 -7.43
N TYR A 20 -2.36 -5.49 -6.84
CA TYR A 20 -3.45 -4.62 -7.28
C TYR A 20 -2.93 -3.21 -7.54
N HIS A 21 -3.41 -2.59 -8.62
CA HIS A 21 -3.23 -1.17 -8.89
C HIS A 21 -4.52 -0.44 -8.57
N ILE A 22 -4.55 0.24 -7.42
CA ILE A 22 -5.76 0.85 -6.88
C ILE A 22 -5.61 2.38 -6.96
N VAL A 23 -6.55 3.04 -7.63
CA VAL A 23 -6.54 4.50 -7.82
C VAL A 23 -7.84 5.09 -7.28
N PHE A 24 -7.72 6.15 -6.48
CA PHE A 24 -8.86 6.81 -5.84
C PHE A 24 -8.97 8.28 -6.27
N PRO A 25 -10.08 8.70 -6.89
CA PRO A 25 -10.31 10.10 -7.19
C PRO A 25 -10.71 10.88 -5.93
N VAL A 26 -10.19 12.11 -5.80
CA VAL A 26 -10.62 13.02 -4.74
C VAL A 26 -12.04 13.50 -5.01
N LYS A 27 -12.86 13.60 -3.94
CA LYS A 27 -14.23 14.10 -4.02
C LYS A 27 -14.27 15.45 -4.75
N TYR A 28 -15.09 15.53 -5.80
CA TYR A 28 -15.24 16.70 -6.68
C TYR A 28 -13.98 17.16 -7.43
N ARG A 29 -12.92 16.33 -7.53
CA ARG A 29 -11.63 16.68 -8.18
C ARG A 29 -11.07 18.03 -7.74
N ARG A 30 -11.30 18.41 -6.48
CA ARG A 30 -10.77 19.66 -5.91
C ARG A 30 -9.24 19.54 -5.79
N LYS A 31 -8.54 20.67 -5.88
CA LYS A 31 -7.09 20.78 -5.55
C LYS A 31 -6.85 20.67 -4.03
N ALA A 32 -7.34 19.59 -3.43
CA ALA A 32 -7.23 19.31 -2.00
C ALA A 32 -5.95 18.53 -1.63
N LEU A 33 -5.23 18.01 -2.64
CA LEU A 33 -3.94 17.36 -2.48
C LEU A 33 -2.83 18.43 -2.35
N THR A 34 -2.81 19.10 -1.20
CA THR A 34 -1.65 19.92 -0.80
C THR A 34 -0.51 19.00 -0.34
N LYS A 35 0.70 19.57 -0.20
CA LYS A 35 1.87 18.82 0.27
C LYS A 35 1.62 18.16 1.62
N GLU A 36 1.06 18.91 2.55
CA GLU A 36 0.75 18.46 3.91
C GLU A 36 -0.28 17.31 3.91
N VAL A 37 -1.40 17.47 3.19
CA VAL A 37 -2.42 16.41 3.06
C VAL A 37 -1.84 15.15 2.43
N SER A 38 -0.96 15.29 1.44
CA SER A 38 -0.30 14.16 0.78
C SER A 38 0.66 13.42 1.73
N GLU A 39 1.38 14.15 2.58
CA GLU A 39 2.25 13.58 3.62
C GLU A 39 1.42 12.78 4.64
N THR A 40 0.33 13.36 5.13
CA THR A 40 -0.57 12.70 6.08
C THR A 40 -1.18 11.43 5.48
N LEU A 41 -1.65 11.48 4.23
CA LEU A 41 -2.20 10.31 3.54
C LEU A 41 -1.18 9.17 3.44
N LYS A 42 0.09 9.47 3.11
CA LYS A 42 1.15 8.45 3.07
C LYS A 42 1.37 7.80 4.42
N ILE A 43 1.47 8.62 5.48
CA ILE A 43 1.65 8.11 6.85
C ILE A 43 0.48 7.20 7.24
N THR A 44 -0.75 7.64 6.99
CA THR A 44 -1.95 6.84 7.29
C THR A 44 -1.96 5.52 6.51
N CYS A 45 -1.59 5.51 5.22
CA CYS A 45 -1.47 4.27 4.45
C CYS A 45 -0.44 3.30 5.04
N ILE A 46 0.72 3.81 5.47
CA ILE A 46 1.77 3.01 6.13
C ILE A 46 1.26 2.46 7.47
N GLU A 47 0.53 3.25 8.25
CA GLU A 47 -0.05 2.77 9.51
C GLU A 47 -1.11 1.69 9.29
N ILE A 48 -1.95 1.82 8.27
CA ILE A 48 -2.89 0.78 7.84
C ILE A 48 -2.13 -0.48 7.42
N SER A 49 -1.04 -0.35 6.67
CA SER A 49 -0.21 -1.48 6.21
C SER A 49 0.48 -2.24 7.35
N LYS A 50 0.64 -1.63 8.53
CA LYS A 50 1.15 -2.34 9.72
C LYS A 50 0.10 -3.24 10.37
N ARG A 51 -1.18 -2.87 10.23
CA ARG A 51 -2.31 -3.59 10.84
C ARG A 51 -2.85 -4.69 9.94
N PHE A 52 -2.75 -4.52 8.63
CA PHE A 52 -3.16 -5.50 7.64
C PHE A 52 -1.94 -6.06 6.92
N GLU A 53 -1.97 -7.32 6.47
CA GLU A 53 -0.90 -7.94 5.66
C GLU A 53 -0.88 -7.39 4.22
N ILE A 54 -0.88 -6.07 4.09
CA ILE A 54 -0.89 -5.32 2.83
C ILE A 54 0.49 -4.69 2.67
N HIS A 55 1.12 -4.95 1.53
CA HIS A 55 2.41 -4.38 1.18
C HIS A 55 2.23 -3.35 0.07
N TYR A 56 2.57 -2.08 0.36
CA TYR A 56 2.64 -1.03 -0.64
C TYR A 56 3.98 -1.12 -1.38
N ILE A 57 3.93 -1.01 -2.70
CA ILE A 57 5.12 -1.08 -3.59
C ILE A 57 5.53 0.32 -4.07
N GLU A 58 4.72 1.33 -3.76
CA GLU A 58 4.78 2.70 -4.30
C GLU A 58 5.17 3.74 -3.24
#